data_AF-A0A1V5GIB5-F1
#
_entry.id   AF-A0A1V5GIB5-F1
#
_cell.length_a   1.000
_cell.length_b   1.000
_cell.length_c   1.000
_cell.angle_alpha   90.00
_cell.angle_beta   90.00
_cell.angle_gamma   90.00
#
_symmetry.space_group_name_H-M   'P 1'
#
loop_
_entity.id
_entity.type
_entity.pdbx_description
1 polymer ?
#
loop_
_entity_poly.entity_id
_entity_poly.type
_entity_poly.pdbx_seq_one_letter_code
_entity_poly.pdbx_strand_id
1 'polypeptide(L)'
;MRLHQIKKISLLFFTTCAAMVMLTSCDKEPIGPTGPDPLGPGDYMSFADFRALYPGSGTFVFPTGTKRIRGRVISKNTNEAAGSYRLQDESGAGIYFYSVIGSPVYPLDAILEINPNDGGKFTLYNGDLELMSVPQANVTQVSGAITITPRVATIADIITNRNTWASSLVKINNVTGISVASSNGTGTTYNVTDASGTLSMFVRTTSGITVNTSGTSITGYVSIYNTTTQIGIRTAADIQ
;
A
#
# COMPACT_ATOMS: atom_id res chain seq x y z
N MET A 1 96.36 -26.91 0.60
CA MET A 1 96.81 -26.23 -0.63
C MET A 1 95.73 -26.40 -1.69
N ARG A 2 95.00 -25.32 -2.04
CA ARG A 2 94.13 -25.12 -3.25
C ARG A 2 93.00 -26.16 -3.48
N LEU A 3 91.81 -25.87 -4.01
CA LEU A 3 91.21 -24.72 -4.68
C LEU A 3 89.66 -24.89 -4.63
N HIS A 4 88.94 -23.78 -4.80
CA HIS A 4 87.48 -23.68 -4.98
C HIS A 4 86.93 -24.56 -6.12
N GLN A 5 85.64 -24.94 -6.05
CA GLN A 5 84.63 -24.53 -7.04
C GLN A 5 83.19 -24.87 -6.61
N ILE A 6 82.36 -23.84 -6.66
CA ILE A 6 80.90 -23.77 -6.55
C ILE A 6 80.26 -24.41 -7.80
N LYS A 7 79.15 -25.15 -7.66
CA LYS A 7 78.07 -25.17 -8.67
C LYS A 7 76.75 -25.77 -8.16
N LYS A 8 75.79 -24.86 -8.00
CA LYS A 8 74.38 -24.89 -8.43
C LYS A 8 73.48 -26.05 -7.96
N ILE A 9 72.67 -25.68 -6.98
CA ILE A 9 71.33 -26.18 -6.64
C ILE A 9 70.40 -26.18 -7.87
N SER A 10 69.72 -27.29 -8.12
CA SER A 10 68.36 -27.33 -8.70
C SER A 10 67.79 -28.74 -8.49
N LEU A 11 67.01 -28.91 -7.42
CA LEU A 11 66.27 -30.13 -7.13
C LEU A 11 64.81 -29.89 -7.52
N LEU A 12 64.38 -30.50 -8.63
CA LEU A 12 63.00 -30.47 -9.11
C LEU A 12 62.27 -31.68 -8.51
N PHE A 13 61.42 -31.46 -7.51
CA PHE A 13 60.40 -32.40 -7.04
C PHE A 13 59.04 -31.70 -7.21
N PHE A 14 58.28 -32.10 -8.23
CA PHE A 14 56.87 -31.69 -8.37
C PHE A 14 56.00 -32.85 -7.89
N THR A 15 55.65 -32.78 -6.61
CA THR A 15 54.65 -33.62 -5.97
C THR A 15 53.26 -33.14 -6.39
N THR A 16 52.44 -34.07 -6.84
CA THR A 16 51.01 -33.91 -7.04
C THR A 16 50.34 -33.48 -5.73
N CYS A 17 49.83 -32.25 -5.68
CA CYS A 17 48.90 -31.81 -4.64
C CYS A 17 47.63 -31.34 -5.34
N ALA A 18 46.52 -32.01 -5.05
CA ALA A 18 45.20 -31.65 -5.52
C ALA A 18 44.93 -30.19 -5.14
N ALA A 19 44.78 -29.32 -6.14
CA ALA A 19 44.29 -27.97 -5.94
C ALA A 19 42.81 -28.07 -5.52
N MET A 20 42.59 -28.17 -4.22
CA MET A 20 41.35 -27.80 -3.58
C MET A 20 41.10 -26.34 -3.98
N VAL A 21 40.13 -26.14 -4.87
CA VAL A 21 39.63 -24.81 -5.22
C VAL A 21 38.98 -24.27 -3.95
N MET A 22 39.78 -23.61 -3.12
CA MET A 22 39.28 -22.70 -2.12
C MET A 22 38.70 -21.54 -2.92
N LEU A 23 37.42 -21.67 -3.30
CA LEU A 23 36.59 -20.51 -3.52
C LEU A 23 36.71 -19.72 -2.23
N THR A 24 37.54 -18.68 -2.27
CA THR A 24 37.40 -17.57 -1.36
C THR A 24 36.04 -17.00 -1.69
N SER A 25 35.00 -17.53 -1.02
CA SER A 25 33.77 -16.79 -0.84
C SER A 25 34.22 -15.53 -0.13
N CYS A 26 34.43 -14.47 -0.91
CA CYS A 26 34.25 -13.15 -0.37
C CYS A 26 32.77 -13.11 -0.02
N ASP A 27 32.42 -13.53 1.19
CA ASP A 27 31.24 -13.08 1.89
C ASP A 27 31.45 -11.58 2.11
N LYS A 28 31.31 -10.82 1.03
CA LYS A 28 30.71 -9.52 1.14
C LYS A 28 29.27 -9.83 1.49
N GLU A 29 28.98 -9.94 2.78
CA GLU A 29 27.76 -9.31 3.25
C GLU A 29 27.69 -7.94 2.55
N PRO A 30 26.54 -7.54 1.97
CA PRO A 30 26.41 -6.19 1.48
C PRO A 30 26.72 -5.28 2.66
N ILE A 31 27.93 -4.71 2.70
CA ILE A 31 28.28 -3.68 3.64
C ILE A 31 27.37 -2.54 3.22
N GLY A 32 26.23 -2.42 3.92
CA GLY A 32 25.34 -1.27 3.79
C GLY A 32 26.21 -0.02 3.94
N PRO A 33 25.98 1.03 3.14
CA PRO A 33 26.86 2.19 3.11
C PRO A 33 27.06 2.71 4.54
N THR A 34 28.31 2.66 5.02
CA THR A 34 28.70 3.26 6.30
C THR A 34 28.81 4.76 6.08
N GLY A 35 27.66 5.41 6.10
CA GLY A 35 27.44 6.84 5.98
C GLY A 35 25.99 7.13 6.38
N PRO A 36 25.62 8.39 6.68
CA PRO A 36 24.22 8.74 6.86
C PRO A 36 23.41 8.24 5.64
N ASP A 37 22.24 7.66 5.92
CA ASP A 37 21.27 7.06 4.98
C ASP A 37 21.27 7.78 3.61
N PRO A 38 21.53 7.09 2.48
CA PRO A 38 21.75 7.73 1.18
C PRO A 38 20.48 8.30 0.53
N LEU A 39 19.47 8.72 1.30
CA LEU A 39 18.24 9.29 0.78
C LEU A 39 18.04 10.71 1.32
N GLY A 40 18.05 11.69 0.40
CA GLY A 40 17.48 13.01 0.67
C GLY A 40 15.95 12.92 0.80
N PRO A 41 15.29 14.00 1.24
CA PRO A 41 13.83 14.11 1.15
C PRO A 41 13.41 13.93 -0.32
N GLY A 42 12.73 12.84 -0.70
CA GLY A 42 12.19 12.72 -2.07
C GLY A 42 11.96 11.34 -2.69
N ASP A 43 12.65 10.27 -2.29
CA ASP A 43 12.57 9.00 -3.05
C ASP A 43 11.54 8.02 -2.47
N TYR A 44 10.26 8.31 -2.70
CA TYR A 44 9.15 7.40 -2.41
C TYR A 44 8.86 6.48 -3.59
N MET A 45 8.50 5.24 -3.32
CA MET A 45 7.84 4.40 -4.32
C MET A 45 6.39 4.86 -4.47
N SER A 46 5.92 4.98 -5.72
CA SER A 46 4.51 5.27 -5.99
C SER A 46 3.63 4.13 -5.50
N PHE A 47 2.37 4.41 -5.16
CA PHE A 47 1.43 3.36 -4.78
C PHE A 47 1.14 2.42 -5.95
N ALA A 48 1.21 2.89 -7.19
CA ALA A 48 1.08 2.03 -8.36
C ALA A 48 2.19 0.97 -8.42
N ASP A 49 3.46 1.40 -8.29
CA ASP A 49 4.61 0.49 -8.28
C ASP A 49 4.62 -0.39 -7.03
N PHE A 50 4.23 0.17 -5.88
CA PHE A 50 4.16 -0.56 -4.63
C PHE A 50 3.14 -1.69 -4.70
N ARG A 51 1.93 -1.44 -5.22
CA ARG A 51 0.92 -2.48 -5.47
C ARG A 51 1.41 -3.54 -6.45
N ALA A 52 2.19 -3.17 -7.46
CA ALA A 52 2.72 -4.09 -8.45
C ALA A 52 3.72 -5.12 -7.86
N LEU A 53 4.21 -4.91 -6.63
CA LEU A 53 5.00 -5.92 -5.90
C LEU A 53 4.15 -7.14 -5.49
N TYR A 54 2.83 -7.00 -5.39
CA TYR A 54 1.97 -8.11 -4.99
C TYR A 54 1.82 -9.13 -6.13
N PRO A 55 2.11 -10.43 -5.90
CA PRO A 55 2.07 -11.47 -6.94
C PRO A 55 0.65 -11.88 -7.37
N GLY A 56 -0.39 -11.23 -6.84
CA GLY A 56 -1.78 -11.48 -7.18
C GLY A 56 -2.51 -12.49 -6.28
N SER A 57 -1.80 -13.24 -5.44
CA SER A 57 -2.40 -14.16 -4.47
C SER A 57 -1.53 -14.38 -3.23
N GLY A 58 -2.14 -14.90 -2.17
CA GLY A 58 -1.45 -15.26 -0.94
C GLY A 58 -1.02 -14.05 -0.08
N THR A 59 -0.11 -14.31 0.85
CA THR A 59 0.55 -13.26 1.63
C THR A 59 1.91 -12.96 1.02
N PHE A 60 2.21 -11.68 0.80
CA PHE A 60 3.51 -11.22 0.31
C PHE A 60 4.20 -10.40 1.41
N VAL A 61 5.33 -10.89 1.90
CA VAL A 61 6.14 -10.18 2.91
C VAL A 61 7.16 -9.30 2.19
N PHE A 62 7.25 -8.03 2.55
CA PHE A 62 8.18 -7.11 1.89
C PHE A 62 9.63 -7.49 2.24
N PRO A 63 10.53 -7.62 1.25
CA PRO A 63 11.95 -7.78 1.50
C PRO A 63 12.53 -6.56 2.24
N THR A 64 13.52 -6.80 3.09
CA THR A 64 14.32 -5.71 3.69
C THR A 64 14.92 -4.83 2.60
N GLY A 65 14.85 -3.51 2.78
CA GLY A 65 15.28 -2.52 1.79
C GLY A 65 14.18 -2.11 0.80
N THR A 66 12.94 -2.58 0.98
CA THR A 66 11.80 -2.06 0.21
C THR A 66 11.66 -0.56 0.47
N LYS A 67 11.54 0.24 -0.60
CA LYS A 67 11.42 1.70 -0.50
C LYS A 67 10.17 2.10 0.30
N ARG A 68 10.26 3.25 0.98
CA ARG A 68 9.13 3.87 1.67
C ARG A 68 8.08 4.35 0.67
N ILE A 69 6.85 4.45 1.14
CA ILE A 69 5.73 5.03 0.40
C ILE A 69 5.19 6.25 1.15
N ARG A 70 4.55 7.16 0.42
CA ARG A 70 3.91 8.34 1.01
C ARG A 70 2.55 8.59 0.38
N GLY A 71 1.53 8.80 1.19
CA GLY A 71 0.17 9.00 0.70
C GLY A 71 -0.69 9.82 1.65
N ARG A 72 -1.79 10.35 1.11
CA ARG A 72 -2.82 11.07 1.84
C ARG A 72 -3.90 10.09 2.29
N VAL A 73 -4.32 10.17 3.55
CA VAL A 73 -5.51 9.47 4.04
C VAL A 73 -6.75 10.07 3.37
N ILE A 74 -7.47 9.26 2.60
CA ILE A 74 -8.68 9.65 1.90
C ILE A 74 -9.97 9.12 2.55
N SER A 75 -9.88 8.18 3.50
CA SER A 75 -11.04 7.68 4.22
C SER A 75 -11.34 8.48 5.49
N LYS A 76 -12.60 8.42 5.92
CA LYS A 76 -13.00 8.90 7.25
C LYS A 76 -12.82 7.75 8.24
N ASN A 77 -11.93 7.91 9.22
CA ASN A 77 -11.63 6.90 10.23
C ASN A 77 -12.88 6.36 10.96
N THR A 78 -13.89 7.20 11.20
CA THR A 78 -15.14 6.77 11.85
C THR A 78 -16.11 6.02 10.92
N ASN A 79 -15.87 6.07 9.61
CA ASN A 79 -16.58 5.29 8.60
C ASN A 79 -15.80 4.04 8.16
N GLU A 80 -14.61 3.80 8.72
CA GLU A 80 -13.81 2.60 8.53
C GLU A 80 -13.86 1.67 9.75
N ALA A 81 -13.38 0.44 9.60
CA ALA A 81 -13.11 -0.41 10.76
C ALA A 81 -11.99 0.19 11.61
N ALA A 82 -11.93 -0.17 12.90
CA ALA A 82 -10.86 0.31 13.76
C ALA A 82 -9.48 -0.15 13.23
N GLY A 83 -8.55 0.80 13.08
CA GLY A 83 -7.22 0.55 12.51
C GLY A 83 -7.17 0.56 10.98
N SER A 84 -8.31 0.67 10.29
CA SER A 84 -8.40 0.65 8.83
C SER A 84 -8.39 2.06 8.24
N TYR A 85 -7.56 2.27 7.24
CA TYR A 85 -7.40 3.54 6.53
C TYR A 85 -7.28 3.30 5.03
N ARG A 86 -7.76 4.24 4.23
CA ARG A 86 -7.54 4.27 2.78
C ARG A 86 -6.60 5.42 2.48
N LEU A 87 -5.49 5.13 1.82
CA LEU A 87 -4.54 6.14 1.39
C LEU A 87 -4.49 6.20 -0.14
N GLN A 88 -4.16 7.37 -0.67
CA GLN A 88 -3.89 7.57 -2.09
C GLN A 88 -2.70 8.50 -2.29
N ASP A 89 -1.94 8.27 -3.36
CA ASP A 89 -0.83 9.12 -3.77
C ASP A 89 -1.09 9.78 -5.14
N GLU A 90 -0.10 10.53 -5.63
CA GLU A 90 -0.19 11.29 -6.89
C GLU A 90 -0.21 10.40 -8.14
N SER A 91 0.16 9.12 -8.03
CA SER A 91 -0.04 8.15 -9.13
C SER A 91 -1.51 7.85 -9.38
N GLY A 92 -2.39 8.22 -8.44
CA GLY A 92 -3.81 7.93 -8.45
C GLY A 92 -4.16 6.53 -7.93
N ALA A 93 -3.17 5.69 -7.62
CA ALA A 93 -3.38 4.39 -7.00
C ALA A 93 -3.61 4.52 -5.49
N GLY A 94 -4.39 3.60 -4.94
CA GLY A 94 -4.76 3.57 -3.53
C GLY A 94 -4.19 2.37 -2.77
N ILE A 95 -4.03 2.51 -1.46
CA ILE A 95 -3.68 1.41 -0.55
C ILE A 95 -4.71 1.33 0.57
N TYR A 96 -5.21 0.11 0.83
CA TYR A 96 -5.92 -0.19 2.06
C TYR A 96 -4.89 -0.53 3.14
N PHE A 97 -4.81 0.28 4.18
CA PHE A 97 -3.82 0.14 5.24
C PHE A 97 -4.50 -0.25 6.54
N TYR A 98 -4.05 -1.35 7.13
CA TYR A 98 -4.42 -1.75 8.48
C TYR A 98 -3.25 -1.48 9.45
N SER A 99 -3.49 -0.52 10.35
CA SER A 99 -2.63 -0.22 11.50
C SER A 99 -3.14 -0.97 12.73
N VAL A 100 -2.22 -1.50 13.54
CA VAL A 100 -2.59 -2.27 14.75
C VAL A 100 -3.47 -1.43 15.68
N ILE A 101 -4.53 -2.02 16.22
CA ILE A 101 -5.43 -1.37 17.19
C ILE A 101 -4.62 -0.89 18.39
N GLY A 102 -4.75 0.39 18.73
CA GLY A 102 -3.93 1.09 19.72
C GLY A 102 -2.88 2.04 19.11
N SER A 103 -2.67 1.98 17.79
CA SER A 103 -1.92 2.99 17.04
C SER A 103 -2.62 4.36 17.04
N PRO A 104 -1.90 5.46 16.73
CA PRO A 104 -2.49 6.77 16.54
C PRO A 104 -3.63 6.73 15.52
N VAL A 105 -4.65 7.54 15.77
CA VAL A 105 -5.72 7.75 14.78
C VAL A 105 -5.18 8.67 13.69
N TYR A 106 -5.08 8.19 12.47
CA TYR A 106 -4.75 9.02 11.31
C TYR A 106 -6.03 9.66 10.76
N PRO A 107 -6.22 10.98 10.89
CA PRO A 107 -7.42 11.64 10.42
C PRO A 107 -7.46 11.73 8.89
N LEU A 108 -8.65 11.97 8.35
CA LEU A 108 -8.83 12.37 6.95
C LEU A 108 -7.86 13.52 6.62
N ASP A 109 -7.24 13.45 5.45
CA ASP A 109 -6.25 14.40 4.91
C ASP A 109 -4.86 14.39 5.57
N ALA A 110 -4.63 13.54 6.58
CA ALA A 110 -3.27 13.32 7.07
C ALA A 110 -2.36 12.76 5.95
N ILE A 111 -1.10 13.17 5.96
CA ILE A 111 -0.07 12.61 5.09
C ILE A 111 0.75 11.62 5.90
N LEU A 112 0.79 10.37 5.46
CA LEU A 112 1.58 9.32 6.10
C LEU A 112 2.77 8.96 5.23
N GLU A 113 3.95 8.90 5.83
CA GLU A 113 5.06 8.09 5.34
C GLU A 113 5.00 6.72 6.00
N ILE A 114 5.15 5.68 5.19
CA ILE A 114 5.10 4.30 5.64
C ILE A 114 6.34 3.58 5.15
N ASN A 115 7.11 3.05 6.09
CA ASN A 115 8.23 2.16 5.81
C ASN A 115 7.76 0.69 5.97
N PRO A 116 7.63 -0.08 4.87
CA PRO A 116 7.07 -1.43 4.94
C PRO A 116 8.04 -2.48 5.52
N ASN A 117 9.31 -2.12 5.75
CA ASN A 117 10.31 -3.04 6.25
C ASN A 117 9.98 -3.57 7.65
N ASP A 118 10.61 -4.70 8.01
CA ASP A 118 10.55 -5.32 9.34
C ASP A 118 9.17 -5.86 9.75
N GLY A 119 8.41 -6.39 8.79
CA GLY A 119 7.20 -7.17 9.05
C GLY A 119 5.97 -6.77 8.25
N GLY A 120 6.04 -5.65 7.51
CA GLY A 120 4.99 -5.27 6.58
C GLY A 120 4.69 -6.40 5.58
N LYS A 121 3.43 -6.54 5.22
CA LYS A 121 3.00 -7.52 4.22
C LYS A 121 1.75 -7.07 3.48
N PHE A 122 1.61 -7.56 2.25
CA PHE A 122 0.35 -7.56 1.53
C PHE A 122 -0.42 -8.86 1.74
N THR A 123 -1.73 -8.74 1.84
CA THR A 123 -2.66 -9.86 1.80
C THR A 123 -4.01 -9.42 1.24
N LEU A 124 -4.85 -10.36 0.82
CA LEU A 124 -6.24 -10.07 0.49
C LEU A 124 -7.11 -10.21 1.75
N TYR A 125 -7.62 -9.09 2.24
CA TYR A 125 -8.56 -9.06 3.36
C TYR A 125 -9.95 -8.68 2.84
N ASN A 126 -10.92 -9.59 3.00
CA ASN A 126 -12.27 -9.44 2.42
C ASN A 126 -12.22 -9.06 0.94
N GLY A 127 -11.31 -9.63 0.17
CA GLY A 127 -11.16 -9.37 -1.27
C GLY A 127 -10.44 -8.06 -1.65
N ASP A 128 -10.05 -7.23 -0.68
CA ASP A 128 -9.29 -6.00 -0.91
C ASP A 128 -7.80 -6.20 -0.62
N LEU A 129 -6.91 -5.52 -1.35
CA LEU A 129 -5.47 -5.63 -1.14
C LEU A 129 -5.05 -4.77 0.05
N GLU A 130 -4.79 -5.42 1.17
CA GLU A 130 -4.45 -4.80 2.46
C GLU A 130 -2.94 -4.80 2.69
N LEU A 131 -2.38 -3.64 2.99
CA LEU A 131 -1.09 -3.46 3.64
C LEU A 131 -1.29 -3.60 5.16
N MET A 132 -0.65 -4.58 5.77
CA MET A 132 -0.78 -4.82 7.21
C MET A 132 0.58 -5.16 7.86
N SER A 133 0.56 -5.28 9.18
CA SER A 133 1.73 -5.69 9.99
C SER A 133 2.95 -4.77 9.88
N VAL A 134 2.80 -3.56 9.33
CA VAL A 134 3.84 -2.54 9.39
C VAL A 134 4.03 -2.14 10.85
N PRO A 135 5.26 -2.19 11.40
CA PRO A 135 5.53 -1.74 12.75
C PRO A 135 5.04 -0.31 12.97
N GLN A 136 4.44 -0.01 14.13
CA GLN A 136 3.90 1.32 14.40
C GLN A 136 4.96 2.43 14.29
N ALA A 137 6.20 2.14 14.72
CA ALA A 137 7.33 3.07 14.61
C ALA A 137 7.71 3.41 13.16
N ASN A 138 7.29 2.59 12.19
CA ASN A 138 7.54 2.77 10.77
C ASN A 138 6.43 3.55 10.05
N VAL A 139 5.45 4.06 10.80
CA VAL A 139 4.35 4.87 10.26
C VAL A 139 4.40 6.25 10.91
N THR A 140 4.71 7.25 10.10
CA THR A 140 4.87 8.62 10.58
C THR A 140 3.93 9.55 9.84
N GLN A 141 3.13 10.29 10.61
CA GLN A 141 2.40 11.42 10.05
C GLN A 141 3.37 12.58 9.84
N VAL A 142 3.38 13.14 8.64
CA VAL A 142 4.28 14.24 8.25
C VAL A 142 3.51 15.44 7.72
N SER A 143 4.15 16.61 7.73
CA SER A 143 3.64 17.80 7.07
C SER A 143 3.81 17.74 5.55
N GLY A 144 3.00 18.50 4.82
CA GLY A 144 3.05 18.60 3.35
C GLY A 144 1.66 18.48 2.76
N ALA A 145 1.58 18.50 1.43
CA ALA A 145 0.35 18.34 0.70
C ALA A 145 0.53 17.30 -0.41
N ILE A 146 -0.45 16.42 -0.55
CA ILE A 146 -0.65 15.55 -1.71
C ILE A 146 -2.01 15.92 -2.29
N THR A 147 -2.00 16.40 -3.52
CA THR A 147 -3.23 16.81 -4.21
C THR A 147 -3.80 15.63 -4.97
N ILE A 148 -5.02 15.23 -4.60
CA ILE A 148 -5.74 14.14 -5.26
C ILE A 148 -6.95 14.72 -5.97
N THR A 149 -7.00 14.52 -7.29
CA THR A 149 -8.19 14.82 -8.10
C THR A 149 -9.01 13.54 -8.23
N PRO A 150 -10.27 13.50 -7.76
CA PRO A 150 -11.13 12.34 -7.94
C PRO A 150 -11.32 12.01 -9.42
N ARG A 151 -11.22 10.72 -9.75
CA ARG A 151 -11.50 10.23 -11.10
C ARG A 151 -12.99 10.31 -11.38
N VAL A 152 -13.40 11.07 -12.40
CA VAL A 152 -14.79 11.04 -12.87
C VAL A 152 -15.05 9.72 -13.58
N ALA A 153 -16.05 8.97 -13.12
CA ALA A 153 -16.34 7.62 -13.62
C ALA A 153 -17.82 7.27 -13.48
N THR A 154 -18.30 6.35 -14.32
CA THR A 154 -19.61 5.71 -14.13
C THR A 154 -19.51 4.58 -13.10
N ILE A 155 -20.65 4.09 -12.62
CA ILE A 155 -20.68 2.90 -11.75
C ILE A 155 -20.10 1.67 -12.46
N ALA A 156 -20.42 1.46 -13.74
CA ALA A 156 -19.89 0.35 -14.52
C ALA A 156 -18.35 0.40 -14.63
N ASP A 157 -17.78 1.60 -14.79
CA ASP A 157 -16.31 1.77 -14.80
C ASP A 157 -15.69 1.35 -13.45
N ILE A 158 -16.31 1.76 -12.34
CA ILE A 158 -15.84 1.41 -10.99
C ILE A 158 -15.88 -0.10 -10.77
N ILE A 159 -16.97 -0.76 -11.18
CA ILE A 159 -17.12 -2.22 -11.04
C ILE A 159 -16.08 -2.95 -11.88
N THR A 160 -15.88 -2.52 -13.14
CA THR A 160 -14.93 -3.13 -14.07
C THR A 160 -13.49 -2.99 -13.58
N ASN A 161 -13.14 -1.84 -13.00
CA ASN A 161 -11.77 -1.53 -12.59
C ASN A 161 -11.51 -1.71 -11.08
N ARG A 162 -12.43 -2.35 -10.35
CA ARG A 162 -12.45 -2.48 -8.88
C ARG A 162 -11.09 -2.78 -8.24
N ASN A 163 -10.33 -3.73 -8.78
CA ASN A 163 -9.08 -4.19 -8.16
C ASN A 163 -7.94 -3.17 -8.33
N THR A 164 -7.95 -2.43 -9.43
CA THR A 164 -6.94 -1.39 -9.71
C THR A 164 -7.30 -0.08 -9.02
N TRP A 165 -8.59 0.21 -8.86
CA TRP A 165 -9.07 1.47 -8.27
C TRP A 165 -9.40 1.37 -6.79
N ALA A 166 -9.29 0.19 -6.18
CA ALA A 166 -9.49 0.03 -4.74
C ALA A 166 -8.62 1.01 -3.95
N SER A 167 -9.23 1.70 -2.99
CA SER A 167 -8.65 2.79 -2.20
C SER A 167 -8.31 4.06 -2.99
N SER A 168 -8.90 4.29 -4.15
CA SER A 168 -8.75 5.54 -4.92
C SER A 168 -10.04 6.36 -4.93
N LEU A 169 -9.91 7.69 -4.93
CA LEU A 169 -11.02 8.62 -5.06
C LEU A 169 -11.63 8.62 -6.46
N VAL A 170 -12.96 8.57 -6.49
CA VAL A 170 -13.81 8.65 -7.68
C VAL A 170 -14.92 9.66 -7.47
N LYS A 171 -15.43 10.23 -8.56
CA LYS A 171 -16.64 11.05 -8.59
C LYS A 171 -17.62 10.46 -9.59
N ILE A 172 -18.79 10.04 -9.11
CA ILE A 172 -19.92 9.61 -9.92
C ILE A 172 -20.81 10.82 -10.14
N ASN A 173 -21.06 11.16 -11.39
CA ASN A 173 -22.03 12.17 -11.78
C ASN A 173 -23.32 11.50 -12.25
N ASN A 174 -24.43 12.25 -12.26
CA ASN A 174 -25.72 11.78 -12.76
C ASN A 174 -26.23 10.54 -12.01
N VAL A 175 -26.02 10.49 -10.69
CA VAL A 175 -26.68 9.53 -9.81
C VAL A 175 -28.18 9.77 -9.92
N THR A 176 -28.92 8.71 -10.24
CA THR A 176 -30.36 8.74 -10.46
C THR A 176 -31.15 8.21 -9.26
N GLY A 177 -30.49 7.53 -8.32
CA GLY A 177 -31.13 7.04 -7.11
C GLY A 177 -30.15 6.64 -6.03
N ILE A 178 -30.51 6.93 -4.78
CA ILE A 178 -29.86 6.43 -3.58
C ILE A 178 -30.96 5.89 -2.67
N SER A 179 -30.95 4.59 -2.41
CA SER A 179 -31.99 3.93 -1.59
C SER A 179 -31.36 3.02 -0.54
N VAL A 180 -32.02 2.88 0.62
CA VAL A 180 -31.57 1.95 1.66
C VAL A 180 -31.75 0.52 1.15
N ALA A 181 -30.67 -0.24 1.10
CA ALA A 181 -30.68 -1.65 0.74
C ALA A 181 -30.85 -2.53 1.98
N SER A 182 -30.11 -2.23 3.06
CA SER A 182 -30.17 -2.95 4.33
C SER A 182 -29.61 -2.09 5.46
N SER A 183 -29.92 -2.44 6.71
CA SER A 183 -29.31 -1.84 7.89
C SER A 183 -29.07 -2.90 8.96
N ASN A 184 -28.04 -2.69 9.78
CA ASN A 184 -27.75 -3.51 10.95
C ASN A 184 -27.11 -2.63 12.04
N GLY A 185 -26.72 -3.21 13.18
CA GLY A 185 -26.15 -2.46 14.30
C GLY A 185 -24.84 -1.71 14.00
N THR A 186 -24.10 -2.12 12.96
CA THR A 186 -22.83 -1.50 12.58
C THR A 186 -22.97 -0.38 11.55
N GLY A 187 -24.04 -0.40 10.74
CA GLY A 187 -24.29 0.64 9.74
C GLY A 187 -25.43 0.32 8.78
N THR A 188 -25.56 1.20 7.78
CA THR A 188 -26.58 1.10 6.72
C THR A 188 -25.90 0.96 5.37
N THR A 189 -26.39 0.02 4.56
CA THR A 189 -25.99 -0.16 3.16
C THR A 189 -27.03 0.51 2.27
N TYR A 190 -26.56 1.31 1.33
CA TYR A 190 -27.37 1.95 0.30
C TYR A 190 -27.05 1.35 -1.08
N ASN A 191 -28.05 1.29 -1.94
CA ASN A 191 -27.89 1.13 -3.37
C ASN A 191 -27.77 2.51 -4.00
N VAL A 192 -26.66 2.77 -4.69
CA VAL A 192 -26.42 3.96 -5.50
C VAL A 192 -26.57 3.56 -6.96
N THR A 193 -27.40 4.26 -7.73
CA THR A 193 -27.70 3.92 -9.12
C THR A 193 -27.40 5.09 -10.04
N ASP A 194 -26.80 4.81 -11.20
CA ASP A 194 -26.70 5.71 -12.35
C ASP A 194 -27.23 4.98 -13.60
N ALA A 195 -27.07 5.57 -14.79
CA ALA A 195 -27.53 4.95 -16.04
C ALA A 195 -26.76 3.66 -16.41
N SER A 196 -25.58 3.43 -15.82
CA SER A 196 -24.68 2.32 -16.14
C SER A 196 -24.82 1.12 -15.20
N GLY A 197 -25.35 1.31 -13.99
CA GLY A 197 -25.52 0.22 -13.04
C GLY A 197 -25.87 0.65 -11.62
N THR A 198 -25.66 -0.26 -10.66
CA THR A 198 -25.87 -0.02 -9.23
C THR A 198 -24.65 -0.45 -8.42
N LEU A 199 -24.23 0.38 -7.47
CA LEU A 199 -23.09 0.19 -6.58
C LEU A 199 -23.55 0.22 -5.12
N SER A 200 -22.87 -0.53 -4.26
CA SER A 200 -23.15 -0.51 -2.81
C SER A 200 -22.39 0.64 -2.13
N MET A 201 -23.05 1.37 -1.24
CA MET A 201 -22.42 2.35 -0.35
C MET A 201 -22.72 2.00 1.09
N PHE A 202 -21.71 1.64 1.88
CA PHE A 202 -21.88 1.35 3.31
C PHE A 202 -21.49 2.56 4.15
N VAL A 203 -22.35 2.91 5.11
CA VAL A 203 -22.13 4.00 6.06
C VAL A 203 -22.26 3.46 7.47
N ARG A 204 -21.17 3.50 8.24
CA ARG A 204 -21.16 3.06 9.63
C ARG A 204 -21.98 3.99 10.51
N THR A 205 -22.66 3.43 11.50
CA THR A 205 -23.39 4.20 12.52
C THR A 205 -22.45 5.17 13.26
N THR A 206 -21.22 4.73 13.53
CA THR A 206 -20.18 5.52 14.20
C THR A 206 -19.68 6.71 13.38
N SER A 207 -19.96 6.75 12.07
CA SER A 207 -19.50 7.85 11.22
C SER A 207 -20.25 9.16 11.50
N GLY A 208 -21.50 9.06 11.96
CA GLY A 208 -22.42 10.19 12.10
C GLY A 208 -22.85 10.82 10.77
N ILE A 209 -22.56 10.18 9.62
CA ILE A 209 -22.88 10.73 8.30
C ILE A 209 -24.37 10.49 8.00
N THR A 210 -25.10 11.58 7.76
CA THR A 210 -26.46 11.53 7.20
C THR A 210 -26.40 11.48 5.68
N VAL A 211 -26.99 10.45 5.08
CA VAL A 211 -27.03 10.28 3.62
C VAL A 211 -28.16 11.10 3.01
N ASN A 212 -27.81 12.01 2.09
CA ASN A 212 -28.76 12.71 1.23
C ASN A 212 -29.22 11.77 0.11
N THR A 213 -30.40 11.15 0.25
CA THR A 213 -30.92 10.20 -0.75
C THR A 213 -31.37 10.86 -2.06
N SER A 214 -31.47 12.20 -2.09
CA SER A 214 -31.77 12.98 -3.31
C SER A 214 -30.53 13.49 -4.04
N GLY A 215 -29.33 13.12 -3.59
CA GLY A 215 -28.07 13.50 -4.24
C GLY A 215 -27.96 12.96 -5.67
N THR A 216 -27.40 13.80 -6.54
CA THR A 216 -27.18 13.56 -7.97
C THR A 216 -25.72 13.35 -8.34
N SER A 217 -24.81 13.55 -7.40
CA SER A 217 -23.40 13.15 -7.53
C SER A 217 -22.84 12.64 -6.21
N ILE A 218 -21.86 11.74 -6.30
CA ILE A 218 -21.14 11.21 -5.13
C ILE A 218 -19.64 11.27 -5.38
N THR A 219 -18.89 11.86 -4.44
CA THR A 219 -17.43 11.74 -4.38
C THR A 219 -17.04 10.79 -3.26
N GLY A 220 -16.36 9.70 -3.57
CA GLY A 220 -16.01 8.71 -2.57
C GLY A 220 -14.78 7.93 -2.97
N TYR A 221 -14.44 6.90 -2.21
CA TYR A 221 -13.34 5.99 -2.51
C TYR A 221 -13.84 4.58 -2.77
N VAL A 222 -13.23 3.91 -3.73
CA VAL A 222 -13.59 2.52 -4.04
C VAL A 222 -13.09 1.60 -2.93
N SER A 223 -13.92 0.66 -2.51
CA SER A 223 -13.56 -0.41 -1.59
C SER A 223 -14.14 -1.74 -2.07
N ILE A 224 -13.58 -2.84 -1.56
CA ILE A 224 -14.08 -4.18 -1.85
C ILE A 224 -14.44 -4.84 -0.52
N TYR A 225 -15.63 -5.44 -0.48
CA TYR A 225 -16.03 -6.32 0.61
C TYR A 225 -16.47 -7.66 0.05
N ASN A 226 -15.65 -8.68 0.29
CA ASN A 226 -15.68 -9.98 -0.35
C ASN A 226 -15.67 -9.84 -1.89
N THR A 227 -16.80 -10.13 -2.52
CA THR A 227 -16.99 -10.02 -3.96
C THR A 227 -17.74 -8.75 -4.36
N THR A 228 -18.19 -7.93 -3.41
CA THR A 228 -18.96 -6.71 -3.67
C THR A 228 -18.04 -5.51 -3.80
N THR A 229 -18.13 -4.80 -4.94
CA THR A 229 -17.53 -3.47 -5.08
C THR A 229 -18.40 -2.45 -4.35
N GLN A 230 -17.76 -1.59 -3.58
CA GLN A 230 -18.41 -0.56 -2.77
C GLN A 230 -17.79 0.81 -3.02
N ILE A 231 -18.56 1.86 -2.69
CA ILE A 231 -18.05 3.22 -2.53
C ILE A 231 -18.19 3.65 -1.07
N GLY A 232 -17.09 4.12 -0.48
CA GLY A 232 -17.08 4.76 0.83
C GLY A 232 -17.14 6.28 0.68
N ILE A 233 -17.91 6.94 1.54
CA ILE A 233 -17.97 8.40 1.65
C ILE A 233 -17.22 8.86 2.91
N ARG A 234 -16.73 10.09 2.86
CA ARG A 234 -15.91 10.70 3.91
C ARG A 234 -16.74 11.63 4.79
N THR A 235 -17.72 12.30 4.17
CA THR A 235 -18.64 13.24 4.83
C THR A 235 -20.01 13.23 4.15
N ALA A 236 -21.01 13.90 4.73
CA ALA A 236 -22.30 14.11 4.06
C ALA A 236 -22.18 14.98 2.80
N ALA A 237 -21.21 15.92 2.77
CA ALA A 237 -20.99 16.84 1.64
C ALA A 237 -20.42 16.15 0.39
N ASP A 238 -20.00 14.89 0.52
CA ASP A 238 -19.62 14.05 -0.62
C ASP A 238 -20.80 13.70 -1.52
N ILE A 239 -22.03 13.90 -1.04
CA ILE A 239 -23.28 13.66 -1.78
C ILE A 239 -23.95 15.01 -2.07
N GLN A 240 -24.02 15.39 -3.35
CA GLN A 240 -24.59 16.67 -3.81
C GLN A 240 -25.80 16.45 -4.71
#